data_AF-A0A7C4DE07-F1
#
_entry.id   AF-A0A7C4DE07-F1
#
_cell.length_a   1.000
_cell.length_b   1.000
_cell.length_c   1.000
_cell.angle_alpha   90.00
_cell.angle_beta   90.00
_cell.angle_gamma   90.00
#
_symmetry.space_group_name_H-M   'P 1'
#
loop_
_entity.id
_entity.type
_entity.pdbx_description
1 polymer ?
#
loop_
_entity_poly.entity_id
_entity_poly.type
_entity_poly.pdbx_seq_one_letter_code
_entity_poly.pdbx_strand_id
1 'polypeptide(L)'
;MYWRSPRVERLTFSDLNYYWIRGRRNGVIRMLSGIRRGFYNSCRLLAKASGAIRSPRLISMLFRIIAFIRETPRLRALRHEFKR
;
A
#
# COMPACT_ATOMS: atom_id res chain seq x y z
N MET A 1 2.86 -12.48 11.53
CA MET A 1 2.09 -11.44 12.24
C MET A 1 1.06 -10.82 11.30
N TYR A 2 -0.19 -11.29 11.36
CA TYR A 2 -1.32 -10.68 10.66
C TYR A 2 -1.81 -9.50 11.51
N TRP A 3 -1.53 -8.27 11.08
CA TRP A 3 -2.09 -7.09 11.74
C TRP A 3 -3.57 -6.97 11.38
N ARG A 4 -4.44 -7.10 12.39
CA ARG A 4 -5.81 -6.56 12.39
C ARG A 4 -5.69 -5.05 12.23
N SER A 5 -5.87 -4.54 11.02
CA SER A 5 -5.96 -3.09 10.77
C SER A 5 -7.26 -2.59 11.44
N PRO A 6 -7.21 -1.55 12.29
CA PRO A 6 -8.40 -1.02 12.96
C PRO A 6 -9.39 -0.55 11.91
N ARG A 7 -10.50 -1.29 11.74
CA ARG A 7 -11.73 -0.94 11.00
C ARG A 7 -11.58 0.15 9.92
N VAL A 8 -10.64 0.00 9.00
CA VAL A 8 -10.60 0.87 7.81
C VAL A 8 -11.64 0.29 6.88
N GLU A 9 -12.90 0.67 7.11
CA GLU A 9 -14.05 0.25 6.30
C GLU A 9 -14.01 0.84 4.90
N ARG A 10 -13.23 1.91 4.71
CA ARG A 10 -13.10 2.59 3.43
C ARG A 10 -11.70 3.15 3.18
N LEU A 11 -11.24 3.03 1.95
CA LEU A 11 -10.05 3.71 1.44
C LEU A 11 -10.45 4.70 0.35
N THR A 12 -10.20 5.98 0.56
CA THR A 12 -10.48 7.03 -0.42
C THR A 12 -9.36 7.17 -1.44
N PHE A 13 -9.61 7.89 -2.53
CA PHE A 13 -8.56 8.27 -3.48
C PHE A 13 -7.41 9.01 -2.77
N SER A 14 -7.71 9.93 -1.86
CA SER A 14 -6.71 10.71 -1.13
C SER A 14 -5.80 9.83 -0.27
N ASP A 15 -6.36 8.83 0.42
CA ASP A 15 -5.57 7.86 1.21
C ASP A 15 -4.58 7.10 0.32
N LEU A 16 -5.08 6.58 -0.80
CA LEU A 16 -4.26 5.83 -1.75
C LEU A 16 -3.21 6.72 -2.43
N ASN A 17 -3.58 7.96 -2.75
CA ASN A 17 -2.67 8.92 -3.38
C ASN A 17 -1.54 9.34 -2.43
N TYR A 18 -1.85 9.53 -1.14
CA TYR A 18 -0.86 9.82 -0.11
C TYR A 18 0.22 8.73 -0.04
N TYR A 19 -0.19 7.46 0.06
CA TYR A 19 0.77 6.34 0.09
C TYR A 19 1.53 6.20 -1.22
N TRP A 20 0.89 6.44 -2.37
CA TRP A 20 1.58 6.41 -3.66
C TRP A 20 2.70 7.45 -3.74
N ILE A 21 2.43 8.70 -3.38
CA ILE A 21 3.41 9.79 -3.38
C ILE A 21 4.54 9.46 -2.39
N ARG A 22 4.21 8.99 -1.18
CA ARG A 22 5.20 8.57 -0.18
C ARG A 22 6.10 7.46 -0.72
N GLY A 23 5.52 6.44 -1.35
CA GLY A 23 6.27 5.35 -1.96
C GLY A 23 7.16 5.82 -3.11
N ARG A 24 6.71 6.78 -3.93
CA ARG A 24 7.53 7.35 -5.01
C ARG A 24 8.73 8.11 -4.44
N ARG A 25 8.51 8.94 -3.41
CA ARG A 25 9.59 9.68 -2.73
C ARG A 25 10.65 8.74 -2.14
N ASN A 26 10.22 7.61 -1.59
CA ASN A 26 11.13 6.62 -1.02
C ASN A 26 11.72 5.64 -2.06
N GLY A 27 11.41 5.78 -3.36
CA GLY A 27 11.84 4.85 -4.42
C GLY A 27 11.17 3.47 -4.39
N VAL A 28 10.38 3.14 -3.36
CA VAL A 28 9.77 1.82 -3.12
C VAL A 28 8.80 1.40 -4.22
N ILE A 29 8.15 2.36 -4.90
CA ILE A 29 7.24 2.05 -6.01
C ILE A 29 7.95 1.36 -7.17
N ARG A 30 9.24 1.66 -7.41
CA ARG A 30 10.03 0.98 -8.45
C ARG A 30 10.29 -0.49 -8.10
N MET A 31 10.32 -0.82 -6.81
CA MET A 31 10.51 -2.19 -6.32
C MET A 31 9.22 -3.01 -6.32
N LEU A 32 8.06 -2.40 -6.57
CA LEU A 32 6.82 -3.15 -6.75
C LEU A 32 6.80 -3.83 -8.12
N SER A 33 6.39 -5.10 -8.15
CA SER A 33 6.13 -5.80 -9.41
C SER A 33 5.10 -5.05 -10.26
N GLY A 34 5.19 -5.20 -11.59
CA GLY A 34 4.28 -4.55 -12.53
C GLY A 34 2.81 -4.81 -12.19
N ILE A 35 2.48 -6.06 -11.82
CA ILE A 35 1.14 -6.47 -11.39
C ILE A 35 0.66 -5.69 -10.16
N ARG A 36 1.49 -5.58 -9.11
CA ARG A 36 1.11 -4.84 -7.89
C ARG A 36 0.93 -3.35 -8.16
N ARG A 37 1.76 -2.78 -9.03
CA ARG A 37 1.60 -1.37 -9.47
C ARG A 37 0.30 -1.18 -10.25
N GLY A 38 0.02 -2.06 -11.21
CA GLY A 38 -1.23 -2.04 -11.99
C GLY A 38 -2.44 -2.12 -11.08
N PHE A 39 -2.49 -3.14 -10.22
CA PHE A 39 -3.56 -3.32 -9.23
C PHE A 39 -3.77 -2.08 -8.36
N TYR A 40 -2.70 -1.49 -7.82
CA TYR A 40 -2.79 -0.29 -6.99
C TYR A 40 -3.35 0.91 -7.76
N ASN A 41 -2.91 1.11 -9.01
CA ASN A 41 -3.43 2.17 -9.86
C ASN A 41 -4.90 1.96 -10.24
N SER A 42 -5.31 0.74 -10.57
CA SER A 42 -6.72 0.42 -10.82
C SER A 42 -7.58 0.72 -9.59
N CYS A 43 -7.10 0.38 -8.40
CA CYS A 43 -7.79 0.73 -7.16
C CYS A 43 -7.88 2.25 -6.94
N ARG A 44 -6.83 3.02 -7.24
CA ARG A 44 -6.89 4.49 -7.18
C ARG A 44 -7.94 5.05 -8.13
N LEU A 45 -7.98 4.56 -9.38
CA LEU A 45 -8.97 4.99 -10.36
C LEU A 45 -10.38 4.62 -9.92
N LEU A 46 -10.57 3.40 -9.42
CA LEU A 46 -11.84 2.95 -8.84
C LEU A 46 -12.28 3.87 -7.70
N ALA A 47 -11.40 4.15 -6.74
CA ALA A 47 -11.69 5.05 -5.62
C ALA A 47 -11.99 6.49 -6.07
N LYS A 48 -11.36 6.95 -7.17
CA LYS A 48 -11.64 8.27 -7.76
C LYS A 48 -13.03 8.31 -8.37
N ALA A 49 -13.46 7.23 -9.03
CA ALA A 49 -14.77 7.13 -9.66
C ALA A 49 -15.91 6.87 -8.64
N SER A 50 -15.69 6.00 -7.66
CA SER A 50 -16.69 5.59 -6.67
C SER A 50 -16.62 6.35 -5.34
N GLY A 51 -15.69 7.29 -5.20
CA GLY A 51 -15.38 8.04 -3.97
C GLY A 51 -14.54 7.26 -2.96
N ALA A 52 -14.83 5.97 -2.74
CA ALA A 52 -14.03 5.10 -1.87
C ALA A 52 -14.16 3.61 -2.22
N ILE A 53 -13.12 2.85 -1.87
CA ILE A 53 -13.15 1.38 -1.87
C ILE A 53 -13.65 0.93 -0.50
N ARG A 54 -14.76 0.18 -0.49
CA ARG A 54 -15.36 -0.39 0.73
C ARG A 54 -15.26 -1.91 0.82
N SER A 55 -14.83 -2.57 -0.26
CA SER A 55 -14.71 -4.04 -0.30
C SER A 55 -13.61 -4.51 0.65
N PRO A 56 -13.92 -5.31 1.69
CA PRO A 56 -12.93 -5.77 2.67
C PRO A 56 -11.79 -6.59 2.04
N ARG A 57 -12.11 -7.33 0.96
CA ARG A 57 -11.12 -8.10 0.20
C ARG A 57 -10.12 -7.18 -0.52
N LEU A 58 -10.61 -6.16 -1.23
CA LEU A 58 -9.76 -5.17 -1.90
C LEU A 58 -8.92 -4.38 -0.89
N ILE A 59 -9.54 -3.95 0.20
CA ILE A 59 -8.86 -3.25 1.29
C ILE A 59 -7.73 -4.10 1.87
N SER A 60 -7.97 -5.39 2.14
CA SER A 60 -6.94 -6.31 2.63
C SER A 60 -5.77 -6.47 1.65
N MET A 61 -6.05 -6.58 0.35
CA MET A 61 -4.99 -6.65 -0.67
C MET A 61 -4.20 -5.34 -0.75
N LEU A 62 -4.88 -4.20 -0.73
CA LEU A 62 -4.25 -2.88 -0.72
C LEU A 62 -3.37 -2.68 0.51
N PHE A 63 -3.80 -3.13 1.68
CA PHE A 63 -2.99 -3.04 2.89
C PHE A 63 -1.67 -3.79 2.78
N ARG A 64 -1.63 -4.94 2.10
CA ARG A 64 -0.36 -5.66 1.86
C ARG A 64 0.61 -4.82 1.02
N ILE A 65 0.10 -4.10 0.03
CA ILE A 65 0.90 -3.20 -0.81
C ILE A 65 1.31 -1.95 -0.04
N ILE A 66 0.39 -1.34 0.71
CA ILE A 66 0.65 -0.17 1.55
C ILE A 66 1.69 -0.51 2.63
N ALA A 67 1.63 -1.69 3.24
CA ALA A 67 2.62 -2.16 4.19
C ALA A 67 4.01 -2.22 3.55
N PHE A 68 4.11 -2.78 2.34
CA PHE A 68 5.37 -2.79 1.59
C PHE A 68 5.88 -1.38 1.26
N ILE A 69 4.97 -0.45 0.91
CA ILE A 69 5.29 0.97 0.65
C ILE A 69 5.77 1.68 1.92
N ARG A 70 5.20 1.33 3.08
CA ARG A 70 5.53 1.90 4.39
C ARG A 70 6.85 1.35 4.95
N GLU A 71 7.27 0.15 4.55
CA GLU A 71 8.60 -0.36 4.87
C GLU A 71 9.65 0.53 4.21
N THR A 72 10.28 1.38 5.01
CA THR A 72 11.39 2.24 4.57
C THR A 72 12.62 1.38 4.29
N PRO A 73 13.54 1.84 3.42
CA PRO A 73 14.83 1.17 3.21
C PRO A 73 15.57 0.91 4.53
N ARG A 74 15.49 1.86 5.48
CA ARG A 74 16.04 1.75 6.84
C ARG A 74 15.39 0.61 7.64
N LEU A 75 14.07 0.46 7.61
CA LEU A 75 13.38 -0.65 8.28
C LEU A 75 13.68 -2.00 7.62
N ARG A 76 13.89 -2.04 6.30
CA ARG A 76 14.36 -3.25 5.62
C ARG A 76 15.78 -3.61 6.02
N ALA A 77 16.69 -2.64 6.04
CA ALA A 77 18.08 -2.84 6.48
C ALA A 77 18.13 -3.39 7.92
N LEU A 78 17.40 -2.76 8.84
CA LEU A 78 17.30 -3.22 10.23
C LEU A 78 16.73 -4.65 10.36
N ARG A 79 15.73 -5.02 9.55
CA ARG A 79 15.23 -6.41 9.51
C ARG A 79 16.22 -7.40 8.91
N HIS A 80 17.08 -6.95 8.01
CA HIS A 80 18.08 -7.79 7.37
C HIS A 80 19.25 -8.08 8.32
N GLU A 81 19.62 -7.12 9.17
CA GLU A 81 20.66 -7.30 10.20
C GLU A 81 20.18 -8.16 11.36
N PHE A 82 18.90 -8.07 11.76
CA PHE A 82 18.33 -8.93 12.82
C PHE A 82 18.15 -10.40 12.43
N LYS A 83 18.39 -10.76 11.17
CA LYS A 83 18.30 -12.14 10.65
C LYS A 83 19.66 -12.81 10.47
N ARG A 84 20.75 -12.16 10.90
CA ARG A 84 22.10 -12.71 10.87
C ARG A 84 22.46 -13.37 12.19
#